data_AF-A0A384BZC7-F1
#
_entry.id   AF-A0A384BZC7-F1
#
_cell.length_a   1.000
_cell.length_b   1.000
_cell.length_c   1.000
_cell.angle_alpha   90.00
_cell.angle_beta   90.00
_cell.angle_gamma   90.00
#
_symmetry.space_group_name_H-M   'P 1'
#
loop_
_entity.id
_entity.type
_entity.pdbx_description
1 polymer ?
#
loop_
_entity_poly.entity_id
_entity_poly.type
_entity_poly.pdbx_seq_one_letter_code
_entity_poly.pdbx_strand_id
1 'polypeptide(L)'
;MDSQMDFQDCDVQVSKKPQDNKAFFWRSFRKLRRSPGEVCFPGGKSEPADVDEVATALREAQEEVGLHPHQVEVVCCLVPCLLDRDTLISPVVGFIDHTFQAQPNPDEVKSVFLVPLEYFLQPRVYHQNYVTRYGHHVIIHCFEYTNPEDGVTYQIKGITAKFALFLALIILGEKPIFEMEFNLSDLISSSEETFLKLNKHATSKL
;
A
#
# COMPACT_ATOMS: atom_id res chain seq x y z
N MET A 1 7.02 19.99 23.52
CA MET A 1 7.93 19.17 22.70
C MET A 1 7.10 18.75 21.51
N ASP A 2 7.25 19.48 20.41
CA ASP A 2 6.45 19.27 19.21
C ASP A 2 6.78 17.90 18.63
N SER A 3 5.87 16.94 18.78
CA SER A 3 5.92 15.68 18.05
C SER A 3 5.59 16.00 16.60
N GLN A 4 6.64 16.23 15.80
CA GLN A 4 6.53 16.40 14.35
C GLN A 4 6.04 15.08 13.77
N MET A 5 4.91 15.12 13.04
CA MET A 5 4.36 13.95 12.35
C MET A 5 5.36 13.50 11.27
N ASP A 6 5.84 12.26 11.35
CA ASP A 6 6.59 11.56 10.33
C ASP A 6 5.66 11.21 9.16
N PHE A 7 5.86 11.85 8.00
CA PHE A 7 5.18 11.46 6.76
C PHE A 7 5.97 10.33 6.11
N GLN A 8 5.33 9.18 5.94
CA GLN A 8 5.90 8.01 5.28
C GLN A 8 5.05 7.67 4.08
N ASP A 9 5.52 7.97 2.88
CA ASP A 9 4.73 7.80 1.67
C ASP A 9 4.83 6.36 1.17
N CYS A 10 3.73 5.81 0.66
CA CYS A 10 3.67 4.44 0.13
C CYS A 10 3.21 4.49 -1.32
N ASP A 11 3.91 3.83 -2.23
CA ASP A 11 3.63 3.88 -3.66
C ASP A 11 2.86 2.65 -4.14
N VAL A 12 1.60 2.85 -4.52
CA VAL A 12 0.72 1.82 -5.05
C VAL A 12 0.80 1.80 -6.58
N GLN A 13 1.68 0.98 -7.11
CA GLN A 13 1.98 0.92 -8.54
C GLN A 13 1.03 -0.05 -9.30
N VAL A 14 0.37 0.45 -10.34
CA VAL A 14 -0.52 -0.28 -11.27
C VAL A 14 0.22 -0.50 -12.60
N SER A 15 0.10 -1.65 -13.27
CA SER A 15 0.60 -1.81 -14.66
C SER A 15 -0.55 -1.72 -15.68
N LYS A 16 -0.28 -1.27 -16.91
CA LYS A 16 -1.25 -1.17 -18.01
C LYS A 16 -0.94 -2.15 -19.16
N LYS A 17 -1.88 -3.05 -19.47
CA LYS A 17 -2.30 -3.36 -20.86
C LYS A 17 -3.80 -3.72 -20.92
N PRO A 18 -4.52 -3.48 -22.04
CA PRO A 18 -5.97 -3.68 -22.14
C PRO A 18 -6.43 -5.14 -22.28
N GLN A 19 -5.53 -6.13 -22.27
CA GLN A 19 -5.84 -7.50 -22.67
C GLN A 19 -5.30 -8.63 -21.79
N ASP A 20 -4.47 -8.36 -20.77
CA ASP A 20 -4.00 -9.39 -19.85
C ASP A 20 -4.12 -8.90 -18.41
N ASN A 21 -4.58 -9.80 -17.54
CA ASN A 21 -5.07 -9.52 -16.21
C ASN A 21 -4.07 -8.72 -15.34
N LYS A 22 -4.64 -7.78 -14.59
CA LYS A 22 -4.01 -6.66 -13.88
C LYS A 22 -3.04 -7.14 -12.79
N ALA A 23 -1.74 -7.17 -13.07
CA ALA A 23 -0.68 -7.56 -12.12
C ALA A 23 -0.06 -6.33 -11.42
N PHE A 24 0.22 -6.45 -10.13
CA PHE A 24 0.74 -5.40 -9.25
C PHE A 24 2.06 -5.81 -8.62
N PHE A 25 3.02 -4.90 -8.47
CA PHE A 25 4.31 -5.18 -7.85
C PHE A 25 4.25 -5.05 -6.33
N TRP A 26 4.84 -6.02 -5.65
CA TRP A 26 4.92 -6.16 -4.20
C TRP A 26 6.36 -6.46 -3.84
N ARG A 27 6.77 -5.99 -2.67
CA ARG A 27 8.12 -6.14 -2.15
C ARG A 27 8.14 -7.07 -0.94
N SER A 28 9.20 -7.84 -0.75
CA SER A 28 9.61 -8.34 0.57
C SER A 28 10.93 -7.67 0.94
N PHE A 29 11.01 -6.99 2.08
CA PHE A 29 12.18 -6.19 2.49
C PHE A 29 12.96 -6.87 3.63
N ARG A 30 14.29 -6.74 3.65
CA ARG A 30 15.14 -7.08 4.80
C ARG A 30 16.05 -5.89 5.11
N LYS A 31 15.63 -5.07 6.09
CA LYS A 31 16.38 -4.02 6.85
C LYS A 31 15.78 -2.59 6.78
N LEU A 32 14.47 -2.43 7.05
CA LEU A 32 14.00 -1.16 7.65
C LEU A 32 14.04 -1.28 9.18
N ARG A 33 14.44 -0.20 9.85
CA ARG A 33 14.50 -0.11 11.33
C ARG A 33 13.15 -0.37 12.02
N ARG A 34 12.02 -0.22 11.30
CA ARG A 34 10.66 -0.33 11.87
C ARG A 34 9.94 -1.67 11.60
N SER A 35 10.14 -2.32 10.44
CA SER A 35 9.43 -3.58 10.08
C SER A 35 10.26 -4.55 9.21
N PRO A 36 11.24 -5.29 9.77
CA PRO A 36 12.03 -6.25 8.99
C PRO A 36 11.18 -7.44 8.53
N GLY A 37 11.20 -7.75 7.22
CA GLY A 37 10.57 -8.96 6.66
C GLY A 37 9.10 -8.81 6.25
N GLU A 38 8.50 -7.63 6.40
CA GLU A 38 7.10 -7.40 6.01
C GLU A 38 6.97 -7.08 4.52
N VAL A 39 5.84 -7.50 3.92
CA VAL A 39 5.47 -7.12 2.56
C VAL A 39 4.91 -5.70 2.57
N CYS A 40 5.48 -4.84 1.73
CA CYS A 40 5.09 -3.44 1.60
C CYS A 40 5.22 -2.98 0.15
N PHE A 41 4.59 -1.86 -0.14
CA PHE A 41 4.83 -1.09 -1.34
C PHE A 41 6.19 -0.39 -1.29
N PRO A 42 6.77 0.02 -2.44
CA PRO A 42 7.88 0.95 -2.45
C PRO A 42 7.53 2.25 -1.72
N GLY A 43 8.51 2.89 -1.10
CA GLY A 43 8.27 4.14 -0.38
C GLY A 43 9.00 4.24 0.94
N GLY A 44 9.08 5.46 1.44
CA GLY A 44 9.89 5.82 2.58
C GLY A 44 9.49 7.16 3.17
N LYS A 45 10.40 7.74 3.94
CA LYS A 45 10.12 9.00 4.64
C LYS A 45 10.38 10.17 3.71
N SER A 46 9.51 11.17 3.74
CA SER A 46 9.76 12.43 3.01
C SER A 46 11.07 13.08 3.45
N GLU A 47 11.82 13.58 2.48
CA GLU A 47 13.03 14.35 2.68
C GLU A 47 12.79 15.85 2.45
N PRO A 48 13.61 16.75 3.03
CA PRO A 48 13.45 18.20 2.82
C PRO A 48 13.54 18.66 1.36
N ALA A 49 14.07 17.82 0.47
CA ALA A 49 14.17 18.09 -0.96
C ALA A 49 12.92 17.66 -1.75
N ASP A 50 12.07 16.81 -1.16
CA ASP A 50 10.84 16.34 -1.78
C ASP A 50 9.81 17.48 -1.77
N VAL A 51 9.31 17.85 -2.95
CA VAL A 51 8.40 19.00 -3.11
C VAL A 51 6.96 18.67 -2.68
N ASP A 52 6.58 17.39 -2.73
CA ASP A 52 5.29 16.84 -2.37
C ASP A 52 5.40 15.31 -2.14
N GLU A 53 4.31 14.67 -1.73
CA GLU A 53 4.24 13.21 -1.51
C GLU A 53 4.53 12.39 -2.78
N VAL A 54 4.26 12.94 -3.97
CA VAL A 54 4.54 12.27 -5.25
C VAL A 54 6.05 12.24 -5.49
N ALA A 55 6.76 13.34 -5.22
CA ALA A 55 8.21 13.39 -5.30
C ALA A 55 8.88 12.38 -4.36
N THR A 56 8.41 12.29 -3.11
CA THR A 56 8.88 11.26 -2.17
C THR A 56 8.69 9.85 -2.75
N ALA A 57 7.48 9.52 -3.19
CA ALA A 57 7.15 8.19 -3.70
C ALA A 57 8.01 7.81 -4.91
N LEU A 58 8.20 8.73 -5.86
CA LEU A 58 9.02 8.51 -7.05
C LEU A 58 10.50 8.36 -6.73
N ARG A 59 11.05 9.16 -5.80
CA ARG A 59 12.44 9.04 -5.35
C ARG A 59 12.69 7.67 -4.73
N GLU A 60 11.86 7.29 -3.77
CA GLU A 60 11.97 6.01 -3.07
C GLU A 60 11.79 4.82 -4.03
N ALA A 61 10.82 4.88 -4.94
CA ALA A 61 10.64 3.84 -5.95
C ALA A 61 11.87 3.70 -6.88
N GLN A 62 12.52 4.82 -7.21
CA GLN A 62 13.76 4.79 -7.97
C GLN A 62 14.91 4.17 -7.16
N GLU A 63 15.08 4.56 -5.90
CA GLU A 63 16.14 4.05 -5.02
C GLU A 63 16.00 2.55 -4.72
N GLU A 64 14.77 2.09 -4.53
CA GLU A 64 14.49 0.74 -4.06
C GLU A 64 14.40 -0.29 -5.19
N VAL A 65 13.77 0.07 -6.32
CA VAL A 65 13.51 -0.86 -7.43
C VAL A 65 13.96 -0.35 -8.80
N GLY A 66 14.62 0.80 -8.86
CA GLY A 66 15.12 1.37 -10.11
C GLY A 66 14.04 1.95 -11.03
N LEU A 67 12.85 2.27 -10.49
CA LEU A 67 11.75 2.83 -11.29
C LEU A 67 12.01 4.31 -11.57
N HIS A 68 12.36 4.66 -12.81
CA HIS A 68 12.55 6.05 -13.17
C HIS A 68 11.22 6.80 -13.34
N PRO A 69 11.14 8.11 -13.02
CA PRO A 69 9.93 8.91 -13.16
C PRO A 69 9.29 8.89 -14.56
N HIS A 70 10.08 8.71 -15.62
CA HIS A 70 9.56 8.63 -16.99
C HIS A 70 8.92 7.26 -17.33
N GLN A 71 9.06 6.27 -16.45
CA GLN A 71 8.48 4.92 -16.59
C GLN A 71 7.18 4.79 -15.80
N VAL A 72 6.69 5.87 -15.19
CA VAL A 72 5.47 5.87 -14.40
C VAL A 72 4.60 7.09 -14.72
N GLU A 73 3.32 6.84 -14.99
CA GLU A 73 2.29 7.87 -15.14
C GLU A 73 1.50 7.93 -13.83
N VAL A 74 1.77 8.94 -12.99
CA VAL A 74 1.03 9.13 -11.73
C VAL A 74 -0.42 9.53 -12.03
N VAL A 75 -1.37 8.83 -11.40
CA VAL A 75 -2.81 8.96 -11.63
C VAL A 75 -3.48 9.78 -10.52
N CYS A 76 -3.22 9.42 -9.26
CA CYS A 76 -3.81 10.09 -8.11
C CYS A 76 -3.07 9.77 -6.80
N CYS A 77 -3.36 10.56 -5.77
CA CYS A 77 -3.10 10.17 -4.38
C CYS A 77 -4.41 9.67 -3.76
N LEU A 78 -4.40 8.53 -3.04
CA LEU A 78 -5.57 8.07 -2.29
C LEU A 78 -5.62 8.72 -0.90
N VAL A 79 -6.72 8.52 -0.19
CA VAL A 79 -6.92 9.05 1.17
C VAL A 79 -5.79 8.57 2.09
N PRO A 80 -5.09 9.47 2.79
CA PRO A 80 -4.03 9.11 3.72
C PRO A 80 -4.49 8.19 4.85
N CYS A 81 -3.57 7.41 5.40
CA CYS A 81 -3.83 6.53 6.54
C CYS A 81 -2.84 6.78 7.67
N LEU A 82 -3.34 6.91 8.90
CA LEU A 82 -2.48 6.96 10.09
C LEU A 82 -1.99 5.55 10.43
N LEU A 83 -0.69 5.32 10.29
CA LEU A 83 -0.06 4.08 10.74
C LEU A 83 0.02 4.05 12.26
N ASP A 84 0.37 5.16 12.89
CA ASP A 84 0.35 5.38 14.35
C ASP A 84 0.04 6.85 14.65
N ARG A 85 0.32 7.33 15.86
CA ARG A 85 0.02 8.73 16.23
C ARG A 85 0.89 9.73 15.49
N ASP A 86 2.10 9.32 15.15
CA ASP A 86 3.11 10.21 14.62
C ASP A 86 3.38 9.88 13.15
N THR A 87 2.82 8.83 12.58
CA THR A 87 3.11 8.39 11.20
C THR A 87 1.88 8.46 10.31
N LEU A 88 1.91 9.36 9.31
CA LEU A 88 0.90 9.48 8.25
C LEU A 88 1.43 8.87 6.96
N ILE A 89 0.61 8.05 6.29
CA ILE A 89 0.93 7.44 5.01
C ILE A 89 0.07 8.03 3.90
N SER A 90 0.70 8.61 2.88
CA SER A 90 0.05 9.07 1.65
C SER A 90 0.27 8.06 0.52
N PRO A 91 -0.76 7.31 0.12
CA PRO A 91 -0.66 6.36 -0.98
C PRO A 91 -0.71 7.07 -2.34
N VAL A 92 0.36 6.97 -3.14
CA VAL A 92 0.42 7.47 -4.52
C VAL A 92 0.09 6.32 -5.48
N VAL A 93 -0.68 6.56 -6.53
CA VAL A 93 -1.04 5.55 -7.52
C VAL A 93 -0.53 5.95 -8.89
N GLY A 94 0.18 5.06 -9.58
CA GLY A 94 0.70 5.31 -10.93
C GLY A 94 0.68 4.10 -11.86
N PHE A 95 0.63 4.34 -13.17
CA PHE A 95 0.78 3.31 -14.19
C PHE A 95 2.25 3.12 -14.58
N ILE A 96 2.77 1.91 -14.42
CA ILE A 96 4.13 1.54 -14.83
C ILE A 96 4.17 1.15 -16.31
N ASP A 97 5.22 1.61 -16.99
CA ASP A 97 5.53 1.24 -18.35
C ASP A 97 5.85 -0.26 -18.47
N HIS A 98 5.29 -0.91 -19.49
CA HIS A 98 5.43 -2.34 -19.75
C HIS A 98 6.87 -2.83 -19.99
N THR A 99 7.81 -1.94 -20.31
CA THR A 99 9.23 -2.28 -20.50
C THR A 99 10.03 -2.23 -19.20
N PHE A 100 9.45 -1.72 -18.11
CA PHE A 100 10.11 -1.67 -16.82
C PHE A 100 10.51 -3.07 -16.34
N GLN A 101 11.74 -3.17 -15.85
CA GLN A 101 12.29 -4.35 -15.22
C GLN A 101 12.84 -3.92 -13.87
N ALA A 102 12.32 -4.49 -12.79
CA ALA A 102 12.71 -4.12 -11.44
C ALA A 102 14.19 -4.45 -11.20
N GLN A 103 14.93 -3.47 -10.67
CA GLN A 103 16.31 -3.59 -10.25
C GLN A 103 16.36 -3.39 -8.73
N PRO A 104 16.07 -4.44 -7.93
CA PRO A 104 15.99 -4.30 -6.49
C PRO A 104 17.37 -3.92 -5.92
N ASN A 105 17.40 -2.83 -5.14
CA ASN A 105 18.57 -2.46 -4.37
C ASN A 105 18.78 -3.48 -3.22
N PRO A 106 19.87 -4.28 -3.21
CA PRO A 106 20.03 -5.38 -2.26
C PRO A 106 20.26 -4.94 -0.81
N ASP A 107 20.65 -3.68 -0.58
CA ASP A 107 20.80 -3.13 0.78
C ASP A 107 19.46 -2.92 1.47
N GLU A 108 18.40 -2.89 0.67
CA GLU A 108 17.06 -2.48 1.03
C GLU A 108 16.07 -3.61 0.70
N VAL A 109 15.94 -3.94 -0.58
CA VAL A 109 14.95 -4.87 -1.13
C VAL A 109 15.47 -6.30 -1.19
N LYS A 110 14.76 -7.25 -0.56
CA LYS A 110 15.09 -8.68 -0.62
C LYS A 110 14.51 -9.33 -1.88
N SER A 111 13.26 -9.04 -2.21
CA SER A 111 12.61 -9.56 -3.41
C SER A 111 11.48 -8.64 -3.87
N VAL A 112 11.19 -8.71 -5.16
CA VAL A 112 10.04 -8.07 -5.82
C VAL A 112 9.23 -9.18 -6.47
N PHE A 113 7.91 -9.14 -6.34
CA PHE A 113 6.98 -10.11 -6.88
C PHE A 113 5.70 -9.45 -7.36
N LEU A 114 4.90 -10.15 -8.16
CA LEU A 114 3.64 -9.63 -8.69
C LEU A 114 2.44 -10.37 -8.07
N VAL A 115 1.33 -9.66 -7.82
CA VAL A 115 0.03 -10.25 -7.44
C VAL A 115 -1.06 -9.64 -8.30
N PRO A 116 -1.96 -10.44 -8.90
CA PRO A 116 -3.12 -9.92 -9.61
C PRO A 116 -4.11 -9.20 -8.67
N LEU A 117 -4.72 -8.07 -9.08
CA LEU A 117 -5.72 -7.38 -8.22
C LEU A 117 -6.89 -8.26 -7.83
N GLU A 118 -7.33 -9.08 -8.78
CA GLU A 118 -8.42 -10.02 -8.60
C GLU A 118 -8.18 -10.92 -7.38
N TYR A 119 -6.90 -11.19 -7.06
CA TYR A 119 -6.54 -11.95 -5.87
C TYR A 119 -7.02 -11.32 -4.57
N PHE A 120 -7.03 -9.98 -4.47
CA PHE A 120 -7.48 -9.30 -3.26
C PHE A 120 -9.01 -9.31 -3.11
N LEU A 121 -9.74 -9.53 -4.21
CA LEU A 121 -11.21 -9.70 -4.16
C LEU A 121 -11.61 -11.16 -3.97
N GLN A 122 -10.83 -12.09 -4.54
CA GLN A 122 -11.10 -13.52 -4.54
C GLN A 122 -9.85 -14.34 -4.12
N PRO A 123 -9.37 -14.16 -2.88
CA PRO A 123 -8.16 -14.82 -2.41
C PRO A 123 -8.37 -16.31 -2.19
N ARG A 124 -7.32 -17.11 -2.41
CA ARG A 124 -7.34 -18.53 -2.04
C ARG A 124 -7.17 -18.73 -0.54
N VAL A 125 -6.30 -17.94 0.08
CA VAL A 125 -6.04 -17.96 1.52
C VAL A 125 -6.15 -16.54 2.06
N TYR A 126 -7.10 -16.35 2.99
CA TYR A 126 -7.43 -15.06 3.56
C TYR A 126 -7.94 -15.21 4.99
N HIS A 127 -7.46 -14.31 5.86
CA HIS A 127 -7.87 -14.22 7.25
C HIS A 127 -8.07 -12.76 7.66
N GLN A 128 -8.96 -12.56 8.63
CA GLN A 128 -9.22 -11.26 9.25
C GLN A 128 -8.86 -11.34 10.73
N ASN A 129 -8.14 -10.32 11.20
CA ASN A 129 -7.93 -10.12 12.62
C ASN A 129 -8.62 -8.83 13.05
N TYR A 130 -9.30 -8.85 14.18
CA TYR A 130 -9.94 -7.67 14.75
C TYR A 130 -9.02 -7.08 15.82
N VAL A 131 -8.68 -5.81 15.69
CA VAL A 131 -7.89 -5.08 16.69
C VAL A 131 -8.63 -3.83 17.13
N THR A 132 -8.50 -3.47 18.40
CA THR A 132 -9.00 -2.19 18.89
C THR A 132 -7.86 -1.17 18.84
N ARG A 133 -7.93 -0.19 17.93
CA ARG A 133 -6.98 0.93 17.86
C ARG A 133 -7.70 2.23 18.22
N TYR A 134 -7.15 2.95 19.20
CA TYR A 134 -7.71 4.22 19.70
C TYR A 134 -9.21 4.15 20.07
N GLY A 135 -9.69 3.00 20.54
CA GLY A 135 -11.11 2.81 20.88
C GLY A 135 -12.02 2.42 19.70
N HIS A 136 -11.47 2.26 18.50
CA HIS A 136 -12.19 1.80 17.32
C HIS A 136 -11.79 0.36 16.98
N HIS A 137 -12.78 -0.47 16.63
CA HIS A 137 -12.53 -1.78 16.04
C HIS A 137 -12.07 -1.59 14.59
N VAL A 138 -10.91 -2.17 14.27
CA VAL A 138 -10.30 -2.14 12.95
C VAL A 138 -9.98 -3.58 12.55
N ILE A 139 -10.31 -3.94 11.32
CA ILE A 139 -10.02 -5.21 10.66
C ILE A 139 -8.64 -5.08 10.02
N ILE A 140 -7.79 -6.04 10.37
CA ILE A 140 -6.52 -6.28 9.72
C ILE A 140 -6.76 -7.40 8.71
N HIS A 141 -6.65 -7.06 7.44
CA HIS A 141 -6.67 -8.01 6.34
C HIS A 141 -5.32 -8.74 6.27
N CYS A 142 -5.35 -10.06 6.11
CA CYS A 142 -4.18 -10.92 5.92
C CYS A 142 -4.43 -11.86 4.73
N PHE A 143 -3.66 -11.68 3.65
CA PHE A 143 -3.69 -12.52 2.46
C PHE A 143 -2.40 -13.35 2.39
N GLU A 144 -2.49 -14.60 1.96
CA GLU A 144 -1.31 -15.37 1.58
C GLU A 144 -1.36 -15.64 0.08
N TYR A 145 -0.35 -15.19 -0.67
CA TYR A 145 -0.27 -15.39 -2.11
C TYR A 145 0.92 -16.26 -2.46
N THR A 146 0.69 -17.35 -3.19
CA THR A 146 1.77 -18.17 -3.75
C THR A 146 1.97 -17.81 -5.20
N ASN A 147 3.16 -17.33 -5.55
CA ASN A 147 3.50 -17.02 -6.94
C ASN A 147 3.57 -18.33 -7.74
N PRO A 148 2.76 -18.49 -8.81
CA PRO A 148 2.75 -19.71 -9.60
C PRO A 148 4.04 -19.96 -10.39
N GLU A 149 4.87 -18.94 -10.62
CA GLU A 149 6.09 -19.07 -11.41
C GLU A 149 7.25 -19.70 -10.62
N ASP A 150 7.41 -19.32 -9.35
CA ASP A 150 8.53 -19.75 -8.49
C ASP A 150 8.09 -20.60 -7.29
N GLY A 151 6.78 -20.69 -7.01
CA GLY A 151 6.21 -21.42 -5.88
C GLY A 151 6.40 -20.75 -4.52
N VAL A 152 6.91 -19.51 -4.46
CA VAL A 152 7.15 -18.79 -3.20
C VAL A 152 5.84 -18.21 -2.67
N THR A 153 5.59 -18.41 -1.37
CA THR A 153 4.42 -17.85 -0.66
C THR A 153 4.78 -16.56 0.07
N TYR A 154 3.96 -15.54 -0.12
CA TYR A 154 4.07 -14.21 0.46
C TYR A 154 2.87 -13.89 1.34
N GLN A 155 3.11 -13.32 2.52
CA GLN A 155 2.06 -12.84 3.42
C GLN A 155 1.90 -11.32 3.28
N ILE A 156 0.72 -10.88 2.87
CA ILE A 156 0.37 -9.48 2.64
C ILE A 156 -0.67 -9.10 3.70
N LYS A 157 -0.30 -8.21 4.63
CA LYS A 157 -1.12 -7.91 5.81
C LYS A 157 -1.17 -6.41 6.13
N GLY A 158 -2.09 -6.02 7.01
CA GLY A 158 -2.11 -4.67 7.58
C GLY A 158 -2.45 -3.59 6.56
N ILE A 159 -1.76 -2.45 6.64
CA ILE A 159 -2.03 -1.29 5.76
C ILE A 159 -1.75 -1.62 4.30
N THR A 160 -0.69 -2.39 4.01
CA THR A 160 -0.38 -2.87 2.65
C THR A 160 -1.58 -3.63 2.06
N ALA A 161 -2.13 -4.59 2.81
CA ALA A 161 -3.30 -5.36 2.39
C ALA A 161 -4.57 -4.51 2.24
N LYS A 162 -4.75 -3.50 3.10
CA LYS A 162 -5.87 -2.56 3.03
C LYS A 162 -5.83 -1.73 1.74
N PHE A 163 -4.68 -1.16 1.39
CA PHE A 163 -4.54 -0.37 0.15
C PHE A 163 -4.67 -1.25 -1.09
N ALA A 164 -4.10 -2.46 -1.08
CA ALA A 164 -4.27 -3.45 -2.13
C ALA A 164 -5.74 -3.72 -2.47
N LEU A 165 -6.51 -4.02 -1.43
CA LEU A 165 -7.92 -4.31 -1.50
C LEU A 165 -8.72 -3.07 -1.93
N PHE A 166 -8.45 -1.91 -1.35
CA PHE A 166 -9.11 -0.66 -1.72
C PHE A 166 -8.94 -0.34 -3.19
N LEU A 167 -7.72 -0.50 -3.72
CA LEU A 167 -7.44 -0.29 -5.12
C LEU A 167 -8.13 -1.33 -6.01
N ALA A 168 -8.15 -2.60 -5.61
CA ALA A 168 -8.86 -3.65 -6.32
C ALA A 168 -10.36 -3.32 -6.45
N LEU A 169 -10.98 -2.83 -5.38
CA LEU A 169 -12.39 -2.40 -5.38
C LEU A 169 -12.64 -1.26 -6.37
N ILE A 170 -11.77 -0.24 -6.38
CA ILE A 170 -11.90 0.92 -7.28
C ILE A 170 -11.72 0.49 -8.74
N ILE A 171 -10.69 -0.30 -9.03
CA ILE A 171 -10.27 -0.61 -10.40
C ILE A 171 -11.12 -1.71 -11.04
N LEU A 172 -11.61 -2.67 -10.25
CA LEU A 172 -12.43 -3.78 -10.76
C LEU A 172 -13.92 -3.51 -10.61
N GLY A 173 -14.35 -2.70 -9.64
CA GLY A 173 -15.77 -2.45 -9.37
C GLY A 173 -16.53 -3.69 -8.89
N GLU A 174 -15.82 -4.74 -8.51
CA GLU A 174 -16.38 -6.00 -8.01
C GLU A 174 -16.35 -6.05 -6.48
N LYS A 175 -17.28 -6.83 -5.89
CA LYS A 175 -17.30 -7.06 -4.45
C LYS A 175 -16.39 -8.25 -4.09
N PRO A 176 -15.69 -8.18 -2.95
CA PRO A 176 -14.89 -9.31 -2.49
C PRO A 176 -15.79 -10.43 -1.98
N ILE A 177 -15.26 -11.66 -1.93
CA ILE A 177 -15.98 -12.85 -1.44
C ILE A 177 -16.05 -12.95 0.10
N PHE A 178 -15.61 -11.90 0.80
CA PHE A 178 -15.52 -11.82 2.26
C PHE A 178 -16.11 -10.49 2.78
N GLU A 179 -16.42 -10.43 4.07
CA GLU A 179 -17.00 -9.23 4.69
C GLU A 179 -16.01 -8.07 4.75
N MET A 180 -16.52 -6.84 4.60
CA MET A 180 -15.72 -5.61 4.48
C MET A 180 -16.09 -4.58 5.53
N GLU A 181 -15.11 -3.76 5.94
CA GLU A 181 -15.33 -2.60 6.83
C GLU A 181 -15.96 -1.41 6.13
N PHE A 182 -15.73 -1.26 4.83
CA PHE A 182 -16.16 -0.08 4.09
C PHE A 182 -17.57 -0.25 3.56
N ASN A 183 -18.33 0.84 3.58
CA ASN A 183 -19.54 0.89 2.78
C ASN A 183 -19.15 0.95 1.29
N LEU A 184 -19.43 -0.13 0.56
CA LEU A 184 -19.13 -0.24 -0.87
C LEU A 184 -19.90 0.76 -1.74
N SER A 185 -20.99 1.37 -1.23
CA SER A 185 -21.69 2.46 -1.94
C SER A 185 -20.98 3.82 -1.83
N ASP A 186 -20.10 4.00 -0.83
CA ASP A 186 -19.47 5.29 -0.49
C ASP A 186 -18.02 5.07 0.00
N LEU A 187 -17.25 4.32 -0.81
CA LEU A 187 -15.93 3.79 -0.43
C LEU A 187 -14.93 4.90 -0.02
N ILE A 188 -14.90 6.01 -0.76
CA ILE A 188 -14.02 7.17 -0.51
C ILE A 188 -14.45 7.87 0.77
N SER A 189 -15.73 8.26 0.88
CA SER A 189 -16.27 8.96 2.05
C SER A 189 -16.14 8.14 3.34
N SER A 190 -16.37 6.82 3.28
CA SER A 190 -16.18 5.92 4.41
C SER A 190 -14.71 5.85 4.87
N SER A 191 -13.77 5.94 3.93
CA SER A 191 -12.34 5.95 4.21
C SER A 191 -11.90 7.29 4.82
N GLU A 192 -12.39 8.41 4.29
CA GLU A 192 -12.16 9.76 4.85
C GLU A 192 -12.74 9.88 6.25
N GLU A 193 -13.95 9.39 6.50
CA GLU A 193 -14.54 9.39 7.84
C GLU A 193 -13.71 8.59 8.84
N THR A 194 -13.22 7.42 8.41
CA THR A 194 -12.39 6.55 9.25
C THR A 194 -11.08 7.25 9.59
N PHE A 195 -10.46 7.88 8.60
CA PHE A 195 -9.27 8.70 8.78
C PHE A 195 -9.52 9.85 9.77
N LEU A 196 -10.60 10.62 9.58
CA LEU A 196 -10.96 11.75 10.45
C LEU A 196 -11.26 11.30 11.89
N LYS A 197 -11.93 10.15 12.09
CA LYS A 197 -12.20 9.57 13.42
C LYS A 197 -10.89 9.23 14.14
N LEU A 198 -9.98 8.53 13.45
CA LEU A 198 -8.68 8.14 14.01
C LEU A 198 -7.81 9.36 14.30
N ASN A 199 -7.77 10.34 13.38
CA ASN A 199 -6.98 11.56 13.54
C ASN A 199 -7.46 12.41 14.72
N LYS A 200 -8.78 12.65 14.84
CA LYS A 200 -9.35 13.38 16.00
C LYS A 200 -9.00 12.73 17.33
N HIS A 201 -9.00 11.40 17.41
CA HIS A 201 -8.62 10.69 18.63
C HIS A 201 -7.11 10.68 18.90
N ALA A 202 -6.28 10.68 17.86
CA ALA A 202 -4.84 10.86 18.00
C ALA A 202 -4.51 12.26 18.55
N THR A 203 -5.17 13.31 18.05
CA THR A 203 -4.92 14.71 18.45
C THR A 203 -5.58 15.10 19.78
N SER A 204 -6.71 14.50 20.16
CA SER A 204 -7.49 14.87 21.37
C SER A 204 -6.89 14.38 22.70
N LYS A 205 -5.77 13.63 22.68
CA LYS A 205 -5.07 13.16 23.90
C LYS A 205 -3.74 13.86 24.15
N LEU A 206 -3.50 15.00 23.48
CA LEU A 206 -2.52 16.03 23.84
C LEU A 206 -3.11 16.99 24.87
#